data_AF-A0A2V8QFQ9-F1
#
_entry.id   AF-A0A2V8QFQ9-F1
#
_cell.length_a   1.000
_cell.length_b   1.000
_cell.length_c   1.000
_cell.angle_alpha   90.00
_cell.angle_beta   90.00
_cell.angle_gamma   90.00
#
_symmetry.space_group_name_H-M   'P 1'
#
loop_
_entity.id
_entity.type
_entity.pdbx_description
1 polymer ?
#
loop_
_entity_poly.entity_id
_entity_poly.type
_entity_poly.pdbx_seq_one_letter_code
_entity_poly.pdbx_strand_id
1 'polypeptide(L)'
;MNRLSEDEQTDLFNNLLAGVLCVVFLVVTALVLWPMGKLGLVVRFASGFGLLWLALSVTSLFLLLFRHIFRVDIDSHYNVYVVSALVVSGFWQTCWSAFAVLAIRGFASGSIWSSVVLYLLALVSCLVAFYDIGSFYQGHIYRTVNAPLAIISFIVFSIWPNLGLMLFGWLLNWW
;
A
#
# COMPACT_ATOMS: atom_id res chain seq x y z
N MET A 1 26.29 -24.35 0.75
CA MET A 1 24.88 -24.00 0.95
C MET A 1 24.81 -23.07 2.15
N ASN A 2 24.82 -21.74 1.92
CA ASN A 2 24.60 -20.78 3.00
C ASN A 2 23.14 -20.91 3.43
N ARG A 3 22.91 -21.28 4.69
CA ARG A 3 21.57 -21.23 5.29
C ARG A 3 21.25 -19.75 5.51
N LEU A 4 20.12 -19.29 4.97
CA LEU A 4 19.54 -17.99 5.33
C LEU A 4 19.37 -17.92 6.84
N SER A 5 19.60 -16.75 7.44
CA SER A 5 19.28 -16.53 8.85
C SER A 5 17.76 -16.68 9.07
N GLU A 6 17.34 -16.94 10.30
CA GLU A 6 15.92 -17.09 10.65
C GLU A 6 15.13 -15.80 10.35
N ASP A 7 15.77 -14.64 10.53
CA ASP A 7 15.22 -13.33 10.19
C ASP A 7 15.00 -13.22 8.66
N GLU A 8 16.02 -13.52 7.84
CA GLU A 8 15.91 -13.47 6.38
C GLU A 8 14.80 -14.38 5.83
N GLN A 9 14.60 -15.56 6.44
CA GLN A 9 13.51 -16.46 6.05
C GLN A 9 12.14 -15.87 6.39
N THR A 10 12.03 -15.23 7.54
CA THR A 10 10.80 -14.56 7.99
C THR A 10 10.44 -13.38 7.07
N ASP A 11 11.44 -12.62 6.64
CA ASP A 11 11.29 -11.49 5.71
C ASP A 11 10.76 -11.94 4.35
N LEU A 12 11.40 -12.96 3.78
CA LEU A 12 10.99 -13.55 2.51
C LEU A 12 9.59 -14.12 2.58
N PHE A 13 9.24 -14.79 3.70
CA PHE A 13 7.90 -15.31 3.91
C PHE A 13 6.85 -14.19 3.98
N ASN A 14 7.14 -13.11 4.72
CA ASN A 14 6.23 -11.96 4.83
C ASN A 14 6.00 -11.29 3.46
N ASN A 15 7.06 -11.10 2.66
CA ASN A 15 6.96 -10.53 1.33
C ASN A 15 6.15 -11.44 0.38
N LEU A 16 6.38 -12.76 0.45
CA LEU A 16 5.62 -13.73 -0.33
C LEU A 16 4.14 -13.72 0.07
N LEU A 17 3.84 -13.71 1.37
CA LEU A 17 2.49 -13.67 1.89
C LEU A 17 1.75 -12.41 1.44
N ALA A 18 2.43 -11.25 1.47
CA ALA A 18 1.88 -9.99 0.99
C ALA A 18 1.54 -10.07 -0.51
N GLY A 19 2.47 -10.57 -1.34
CA GLY A 19 2.23 -10.77 -2.77
C GLY A 19 1.07 -11.72 -3.06
N VAL A 20 0.95 -12.82 -2.31
CA VAL A 20 -0.20 -13.74 -2.41
C VAL A 20 -1.50 -13.04 -2.04
N LEU A 21 -1.49 -12.22 -0.99
CA LEU A 21 -2.67 -11.46 -0.56
C LEU A 21 -3.13 -10.47 -1.63
N CYS A 22 -2.20 -9.80 -2.34
CA CYS A 22 -2.54 -8.96 -3.51
C CYS A 22 -3.22 -9.77 -4.61
N VAL A 23 -2.66 -10.93 -4.96
CA VAL A 23 -3.23 -11.79 -6.02
C VAL A 23 -4.62 -12.27 -5.61
N VAL A 24 -4.80 -12.74 -4.38
CA VAL A 24 -6.10 -13.17 -3.85
C VAL A 24 -7.09 -12.01 -3.89
N PHE A 25 -6.68 -10.81 -3.46
CA PHE A 25 -7.52 -9.62 -3.54
C PHE A 25 -7.95 -9.30 -4.98
N LEU A 26 -7.03 -9.35 -5.95
CA LEU A 26 -7.34 -9.08 -7.35
C LEU A 26 -8.31 -10.12 -7.94
N VAL A 27 -8.12 -11.40 -7.62
CA VAL A 27 -9.03 -12.47 -8.05
C VAL A 27 -10.43 -12.29 -7.46
N VAL A 28 -10.53 -12.05 -6.14
CA VAL A 28 -11.82 -11.81 -5.48
C VAL A 28 -12.49 -10.55 -6.05
N THR A 29 -11.73 -9.47 -6.23
CA THR A 29 -12.22 -8.23 -6.82
C THR A 29 -12.71 -8.44 -8.25
N ALA A 30 -12.01 -9.24 -9.06
CA ALA A 30 -12.45 -9.58 -10.41
C ALA A 30 -13.77 -10.33 -10.41
N LEU A 31 -13.92 -11.34 -9.56
CA LEU A 31 -15.16 -12.11 -9.43
C LEU A 31 -16.35 -11.24 -8.99
N VAL A 32 -16.13 -10.30 -8.06
CA VAL A 32 -17.16 -9.38 -7.57
C VAL A 32 -17.54 -8.34 -8.63
N LEU A 33 -16.56 -7.80 -9.37
CA LEU A 33 -16.79 -6.74 -10.36
C LEU A 33 -17.21 -7.26 -11.74
N TRP A 34 -17.00 -8.54 -12.02
CA TRP A 34 -17.43 -9.20 -13.27
C TRP A 34 -18.91 -8.98 -13.59
N PRO A 35 -19.87 -9.34 -12.70
CA PRO A 35 -21.29 -9.11 -12.97
C PRO A 35 -21.68 -7.63 -13.04
N MET A 36 -20.83 -6.73 -12.53
CA MET A 36 -21.05 -5.29 -12.54
C MET A 36 -20.51 -4.61 -13.82
N GLY A 37 -19.81 -5.35 -14.70
CA GLY A 37 -19.19 -4.79 -15.90
C GLY A 37 -18.03 -3.83 -15.61
N LYS A 38 -17.44 -3.88 -14.41
CA LYS A 38 -16.41 -2.94 -13.93
C LYS A 38 -15.01 -3.55 -13.85
N LEU A 39 -14.70 -4.53 -14.71
CA LEU A 39 -13.41 -5.22 -14.72
C LEU A 39 -12.21 -4.28 -15.00
N GLY A 40 -12.42 -3.14 -15.65
CA GLY A 40 -11.38 -2.12 -15.82
C GLY A 40 -10.79 -1.61 -14.50
N LEU A 41 -11.58 -1.63 -13.41
CA LEU A 41 -11.09 -1.27 -12.08
C LEU A 41 -10.12 -2.32 -11.50
N VAL A 42 -10.29 -3.61 -11.85
CA VAL A 42 -9.35 -4.68 -11.46
C VAL A 42 -7.98 -4.42 -12.08
N VAL A 43 -7.97 -4.06 -13.37
CA VAL A 43 -6.74 -3.72 -14.09
C VAL A 43 -6.06 -2.53 -13.44
N ARG A 44 -6.83 -1.51 -13.04
CA ARG A 44 -6.31 -0.34 -12.33
C ARG A 44 -5.72 -0.71 -10.96
N PHE A 45 -6.38 -1.55 -10.17
CA PHE A 45 -5.79 -2.04 -8.93
C PHE A 45 -4.53 -2.86 -9.17
N ALA A 46 -4.50 -3.69 -10.21
CA ALA A 46 -3.33 -4.50 -10.55
C ALA A 46 -2.13 -3.63 -10.97
N SER A 47 -2.32 -2.62 -11.81
CA SER A 47 -1.26 -1.66 -12.17
C SER A 47 -0.78 -0.88 -10.95
N GLY A 48 -1.73 -0.40 -10.14
CA GLY A 48 -1.44 0.27 -8.88
C GLY A 48 -0.56 -0.60 -7.97
N PHE A 49 -0.95 -1.85 -7.71
CA PHE A 49 -0.18 -2.73 -6.80
C PHE A 49 1.21 -3.01 -7.34
N GLY A 50 1.35 -3.23 -8.66
CA GLY A 50 2.66 -3.40 -9.29
C GLY A 50 3.56 -2.17 -9.10
N LEU A 51 3.00 -0.96 -9.27
CA LEU A 51 3.73 0.28 -9.08
C LEU A 51 4.03 0.55 -7.59
N LEU A 52 3.13 0.22 -6.68
CA LEU A 52 3.37 0.30 -5.25
C LEU A 52 4.53 -0.62 -4.86
N TRP A 53 4.53 -1.87 -5.32
CA TRP A 53 5.62 -2.81 -5.06
C TRP A 53 6.97 -2.33 -5.59
N LEU A 54 6.99 -1.79 -6.81
CA LEU A 54 8.18 -1.18 -7.39
C LEU A 54 8.65 0.00 -6.53
N ALA A 55 7.73 0.89 -6.15
CA ALA A 55 8.03 2.05 -5.34
C ALA A 55 8.58 1.67 -3.96
N LEU A 56 7.97 0.70 -3.28
CA LEU A 56 8.45 0.18 -2.00
C LEU A 56 9.84 -0.45 -2.10
N SER A 57 10.08 -1.21 -3.18
CA SER A 57 11.40 -1.80 -3.44
C SER A 57 12.46 -0.74 -3.63
N VAL A 58 12.15 0.30 -4.42
CA VAL A 58 13.04 1.44 -4.67
C VAL A 58 13.28 2.23 -3.38
N THR A 59 12.25 2.56 -2.60
CA THR A 59 12.43 3.31 -1.35
C THR A 59 13.15 2.51 -0.29
N SER A 60 12.92 1.19 -0.22
CA SER A 60 13.68 0.30 0.67
C SER A 60 15.16 0.29 0.29
N LEU A 61 15.47 0.14 -1.01
CA LEU A 61 16.85 0.21 -1.50
C LEU A 61 17.50 1.56 -1.17
N PHE A 62 16.80 2.68 -1.38
CA PHE A 62 17.31 4.00 -1.02
C PHE A 62 17.59 4.14 0.47
N LEU A 63 16.72 3.62 1.34
CA LEU A 63 16.94 3.63 2.78
C LEU A 63 18.17 2.79 3.17
N LEU A 64 18.35 1.62 2.56
CA LEU A 64 19.53 0.79 2.77
C LEU A 64 20.81 1.52 2.32
N LEU A 65 20.79 2.13 1.13
CA LEU A 65 21.92 2.90 0.61
C LEU A 65 22.23 4.11 1.49
N PHE A 66 21.21 4.86 1.93
CA PHE A 66 21.38 6.01 2.81
C PHE A 66 22.01 5.59 4.14
N ARG A 67 21.52 4.52 4.76
CA ARG A 67 22.08 3.98 6.00
C ARG A 67 23.54 3.58 5.83
N HIS A 68 23.85 2.94 4.71
CA HIS A 68 25.21 2.52 4.40
C HIS A 68 26.16 3.72 4.20
N ILE A 69 25.75 4.72 3.41
CA ILE A 69 26.57 5.91 3.12
C ILE A 69 26.80 6.75 4.37
N PHE A 70 25.76 6.98 5.17
CA PHE A 70 25.84 7.81 6.37
C PHE A 70 26.30 7.05 7.62
N ARG A 71 26.61 5.75 7.48
CA ARG A 71 27.00 4.86 8.58
C ARG A 71 26.05 4.99 9.79
N VAL A 72 24.75 5.10 9.50
CA VAL A 72 23.72 5.21 10.53
C VAL A 72 23.57 3.84 11.15
N ASP A 73 24.32 3.62 12.24
CA ASP A 73 24.26 2.36 12.96
C ASP A 73 22.95 2.27 13.74
N ILE A 74 22.32 1.10 13.73
CA ILE A 74 21.00 0.92 14.37
C ILE A 74 21.10 1.16 15.88
N ASP A 75 22.26 0.87 16.45
CA ASP A 75 22.55 0.99 17.89
C ASP A 75 22.75 2.44 18.34
N SER A 76 23.28 3.30 17.45
CA SER A 76 23.58 4.70 17.79
C SER A 76 22.43 5.65 17.46
N HIS A 77 21.59 5.31 16.47
CA HIS A 77 20.57 6.22 15.93
C HIS A 77 19.21 5.53 15.70
N TYR A 78 18.83 4.61 16.59
CA TYR A 78 17.56 3.86 16.54
C TYR A 78 16.33 4.74 16.28
N ASN A 79 16.24 5.91 16.93
CA ASN A 79 15.11 6.83 16.75
C ASN A 79 15.00 7.36 15.31
N VAL A 80 16.12 7.70 14.68
CA VAL A 80 16.15 8.20 13.29
C VAL A 80 15.75 7.08 12.33
N TYR A 81 16.20 5.85 12.61
CA TYR A 81 15.80 4.67 11.86
C TYR A 81 14.28 4.47 11.91
N VAL A 82 13.70 4.53 13.11
CA VAL A 82 12.26 4.30 13.29
C VAL A 82 11.42 5.41 12.67
N VAL A 83 11.78 6.68 12.90
CA VAL A 83 11.04 7.81 12.36
C VAL A 83 11.08 7.84 10.84
N SER A 84 12.25 7.60 10.22
CA SER A 84 12.38 7.60 8.75
C SER A 84 11.52 6.49 8.10
N ALA A 85 11.57 5.28 8.65
CA ALA A 85 10.74 4.18 8.16
C ALA A 85 9.23 4.47 8.33
N LEU A 86 8.83 5.05 9.46
CA LEU A 86 7.43 5.40 9.74
C LEU A 86 6.91 6.49 8.81
N VAL A 87 7.72 7.52 8.55
CA VAL A 87 7.36 8.61 7.61
C VAL A 87 7.19 8.05 6.20
N VAL A 88 8.14 7.22 5.73
CA VAL A 88 8.07 6.66 4.37
C VAL A 88 6.91 5.67 4.25
N SER A 89 6.71 4.78 5.23
CA SER A 89 5.59 3.84 5.23
C SER A 89 4.24 4.57 5.28
N GLY A 90 4.15 5.61 6.10
CA GLY A 90 2.93 6.40 6.25
C GLY A 90 2.60 7.21 4.99
N PHE A 91 3.63 7.75 4.32
CA PHE A 91 3.49 8.39 3.01
C PHE A 91 2.91 7.42 1.99
N TRP A 92 3.49 6.22 1.83
CA TRP A 92 3.00 5.22 0.87
C TRP A 92 1.60 4.73 1.20
N GLN A 93 1.27 4.53 2.48
CA GLN A 93 -0.07 4.12 2.90
C GLN A 93 -1.11 5.20 2.57
N THR A 94 -0.80 6.46 2.86
CA THR A 94 -1.68 7.59 2.58
C THR A 94 -1.86 7.79 1.07
N CYS A 95 -0.78 7.65 0.31
CA CYS A 95 -0.81 7.69 -1.15
C CYS A 95 -1.68 6.58 -1.73
N TRP A 96 -1.56 5.35 -1.21
CA TRP A 96 -2.39 4.22 -1.64
C TRP A 96 -3.87 4.46 -1.33
N SER A 97 -4.20 4.97 -0.15
CA SER A 97 -5.58 5.30 0.20
C SER A 97 -6.17 6.36 -0.73
N ALA A 98 -5.39 7.39 -1.11
CA ALA A 98 -5.81 8.37 -2.10
C ALA A 98 -6.05 7.71 -3.47
N PHE A 99 -5.12 6.86 -3.91
CA PHE A 99 -5.27 6.08 -5.14
C PHE A 99 -6.54 5.24 -5.16
N ALA A 100 -6.79 4.45 -4.11
CA ALA A 100 -7.92 3.53 -4.05
C ALA A 100 -9.25 4.28 -4.18
N VAL A 101 -9.40 5.43 -3.51
CA VAL A 101 -10.60 6.28 -3.61
C VAL A 101 -10.74 6.86 -5.02
N LEU A 102 -9.65 7.40 -5.59
CA LEU A 102 -9.70 8.02 -6.92
C LEU A 102 -9.94 6.99 -8.02
N ALA A 103 -9.41 5.78 -7.86
CA ALA A 103 -9.63 4.66 -8.75
C ALA A 103 -11.12 4.31 -8.82
N ILE A 104 -11.80 4.15 -7.67
CA ILE A 104 -13.22 3.78 -7.66
C ILE A 104 -14.16 4.90 -8.09
N ARG A 105 -13.79 6.18 -7.89
CA ARG A 105 -14.66 7.31 -8.27
C ARG A 105 -14.96 7.35 -9.77
N GLY A 106 -13.98 6.98 -10.60
CA GLY A 106 -14.18 6.85 -12.05
C GLY A 106 -15.21 5.78 -12.44
N PHE A 107 -15.53 4.86 -11.53
CA PHE A 107 -16.46 3.75 -11.74
C PHE A 107 -17.70 3.84 -10.83
N ALA A 108 -17.85 4.87 -10.01
CA ALA A 108 -18.90 4.98 -9.00
C ALA A 108 -20.28 5.41 -9.55
N SER A 109 -20.47 5.38 -10.87
CA SER A 109 -21.78 5.61 -11.50
C SER A 109 -22.68 4.38 -11.34
N GLY A 110 -23.96 4.62 -11.02
CA GLY A 110 -25.01 3.59 -10.99
C GLY A 110 -25.75 3.52 -9.65
N SER A 111 -26.19 2.32 -9.30
CA SER A 111 -26.94 2.03 -8.07
C SER A 111 -26.12 2.28 -6.81
N ILE A 112 -26.77 2.70 -5.72
CA ILE A 112 -26.17 2.88 -4.38
C ILE A 112 -25.43 1.61 -3.95
N TRP A 113 -26.01 0.43 -4.20
CA TRP A 113 -25.38 -0.86 -3.88
C TRP A 113 -24.05 -1.05 -4.61
N SER A 114 -23.97 -0.61 -5.87
CA SER A 114 -22.73 -0.67 -6.63
C SER A 114 -21.65 0.23 -6.01
N SER A 115 -22.04 1.40 -5.51
CA SER A 115 -21.12 2.30 -4.82
C SER A 115 -20.65 1.70 -3.50
N VAL A 116 -21.55 1.13 -2.69
CA VAL A 116 -21.18 0.46 -1.43
C VAL A 116 -20.13 -0.63 -1.67
N VAL A 117 -20.35 -1.50 -2.66
CA VAL A 117 -19.39 -2.55 -3.03
C VAL A 117 -18.03 -1.96 -3.43
N LEU A 118 -18.02 -0.91 -4.25
CA LEU A 118 -16.78 -0.26 -4.68
C LEU A 118 -16.00 0.36 -3.52
N TYR A 119 -16.67 1.06 -2.60
CA TYR A 119 -16.02 1.64 -1.42
C TYR A 119 -15.50 0.55 -0.47
N LEU A 120 -16.22 -0.56 -0.31
CA LEU A 120 -15.73 -1.71 0.46
C LEU A 120 -14.48 -2.34 -0.19
N LEU A 121 -14.47 -2.52 -1.50
CA LEU A 121 -13.30 -3.05 -2.22
C LEU A 121 -12.09 -2.12 -2.10
N ALA A 122 -12.29 -0.80 -2.20
CA ALA A 122 -11.21 0.16 -2.01
C ALA A 122 -10.69 0.19 -0.58
N LEU A 123 -11.56 0.06 0.43
CA LEU A 123 -11.14 -0.06 1.82
C LEU A 123 -10.32 -1.34 2.05
N VAL A 124 -10.79 -2.49 1.53
CA VAL A 124 -10.05 -3.76 1.60
C VAL A 124 -8.71 -3.63 0.88
N SER A 125 -8.67 -2.98 -0.28
CA SER A 125 -7.41 -2.67 -0.98
C SER A 125 -6.42 -1.90 -0.10
N CYS A 126 -6.90 -0.92 0.69
CA CYS A 126 -6.05 -0.20 1.63
C CYS A 126 -5.47 -1.09 2.74
N LEU A 127 -6.25 -2.07 3.20
CA LEU A 127 -5.79 -3.06 4.17
C LEU A 127 -4.79 -4.05 3.56
N VAL A 128 -4.97 -4.44 2.30
CA VAL A 128 -4.00 -5.29 1.59
C VAL A 128 -2.68 -4.54 1.38
N ALA A 129 -2.73 -3.28 0.92
CA ALA A 129 -1.55 -2.44 0.79
C ALA A 129 -0.85 -2.19 2.13
N PHE A 130 -1.58 -2.15 3.24
CA PHE A 130 -0.99 -2.13 4.58
C PHE A 130 -0.11 -3.36 4.85
N TYR A 131 -0.53 -4.56 4.43
CA TYR A 131 0.30 -5.76 4.55
C TYR A 131 1.51 -5.71 3.63
N ASP A 132 1.38 -5.20 2.41
CA ASP A 132 2.52 -4.96 1.51
C ASP A 132 3.53 -4.02 2.14
N ILE A 133 3.11 -2.82 2.53
CA ILE A 133 3.98 -1.82 3.14
C ILE A 133 4.61 -2.38 4.42
N GLY A 134 3.84 -3.09 5.25
CA GLY A 134 4.32 -3.73 6.46
C GLY A 134 5.27 -4.92 6.26
N SER A 135 5.38 -5.46 5.04
CA SER A 135 6.37 -6.48 4.69
C SER A 135 7.76 -5.87 4.43
N PHE A 136 7.80 -4.65 3.86
CA PHE A 136 9.04 -3.89 3.63
C PHE A 136 9.54 -3.14 4.88
N TYR A 137 8.63 -2.71 5.76
CA TYR A 137 8.95 -1.96 6.97
C TYR A 137 8.65 -2.78 8.23
N GLN A 138 9.65 -3.54 8.66
CA GLN A 138 9.50 -4.50 9.75
C GLN A 138 9.47 -3.86 11.12
N GLY A 139 8.49 -4.26 11.93
CA GLY A 139 8.34 -3.85 13.32
C GLY A 139 6.87 -3.67 13.69
N HIS A 140 6.50 -4.11 14.89
CA HIS A 140 5.13 -3.97 15.38
C HIS A 140 4.63 -2.52 15.37
N ILE A 141 5.52 -1.56 15.63
CA ILE A 141 5.19 -0.12 15.66
C ILE A 141 4.62 0.34 14.31
N TYR A 142 5.23 -0.03 13.18
CA TYR A 142 4.75 0.38 11.86
C TYR A 142 3.40 -0.25 11.54
N ARG A 143 3.19 -1.52 11.95
CA ARG A 143 1.90 -2.19 11.78
C ARG A 143 0.80 -1.51 12.61
N THR A 144 1.11 -1.13 13.85
CA THR A 144 0.18 -0.43 14.73
C THR A 144 -0.19 0.97 14.22
N VAL A 145 0.73 1.66 13.56
CA VAL A 145 0.48 3.02 13.03
C VAL A 145 -0.15 3.01 11.65
N ASN A 146 0.31 2.15 10.74
CA ASN A 146 -0.18 2.14 9.35
C ASN A 146 -1.60 1.58 9.22
N ALA A 147 -2.04 0.68 10.11
CA ALA A 147 -3.40 0.14 10.08
C ALA A 147 -4.48 1.23 10.31
N PRO A 148 -4.45 2.02 11.40
CA PRO A 148 -5.40 3.13 11.55
C PRO A 148 -5.17 4.21 10.50
N LEU A 149 -3.93 4.43 10.06
CA LEU A 149 -3.64 5.39 9.00
C LEU A 149 -4.32 5.01 7.68
N ALA A 150 -4.32 3.74 7.30
CA ALA A 150 -5.01 3.23 6.11
C ALA A 150 -6.49 3.60 6.13
N ILE A 151 -7.16 3.36 7.26
CA ILE A 151 -8.59 3.63 7.44
C ILE A 151 -8.88 5.13 7.47
N ILE A 152 -8.13 5.89 8.28
CA ILE A 152 -8.34 7.33 8.44
C ILE A 152 -8.09 8.05 7.12
N SER A 153 -6.97 7.76 6.45
CA SER A 153 -6.66 8.37 5.15
C SER A 153 -7.71 8.00 4.09
N PHE A 154 -8.18 6.75 4.06
CA PHE A 154 -9.26 6.34 3.17
C PHE A 154 -10.54 7.14 3.41
N ILE A 155 -10.95 7.32 4.67
CA ILE A 155 -12.12 8.14 5.04
C ILE A 155 -11.92 9.60 4.61
N VAL A 156 -10.77 10.19 4.93
CA VAL A 156 -10.44 11.57 4.57
C VAL A 156 -10.51 11.78 3.07
N PHE A 157 -9.89 10.92 2.26
CA PHE A 157 -9.94 11.04 0.80
C PHE A 157 -11.30 10.68 0.20
N SER A 158 -12.08 9.82 0.86
CA SER A 158 -13.46 9.53 0.46
C SER A 158 -14.35 10.77 0.57
N ILE A 159 -14.15 11.57 1.62
CA ILE A 159 -14.89 12.83 1.85
C ILE A 159 -14.31 13.97 0.98
N TRP A 160 -12.97 14.09 0.92
CA TRP A 160 -12.27 15.16 0.19
C TRP A 160 -11.26 14.60 -0.84
N PRO A 161 -11.76 14.02 -1.95
CA PRO A 161 -10.92 13.39 -2.97
C PRO A 161 -10.02 14.37 -3.71
N ASN A 162 -10.39 15.66 -3.75
CA ASN A 162 -9.53 16.71 -4.30
C ASN A 162 -8.23 16.86 -3.50
N LEU A 163 -8.21 16.56 -2.20
CA LEU A 163 -6.97 16.54 -1.41
C LEU A 163 -6.03 15.43 -1.92
N GLY A 164 -6.57 14.26 -2.28
CA GLY A 164 -5.77 13.17 -2.85
C GLY A 164 -5.13 13.57 -4.18
N LEU A 165 -5.90 14.24 -5.06
CA LEU A 165 -5.37 14.77 -6.32
C LEU A 165 -4.34 15.88 -6.09
N MET A 166 -4.56 16.77 -5.13
CA MET A 166 -3.64 17.87 -4.83
C MET A 166 -2.31 17.37 -4.26
N LEU A 167 -2.35 16.38 -3.35
CA LEU A 167 -1.16 15.87 -2.68
C LEU A 167 -0.40 14.85 -3.53
N PHE A 168 -1.12 13.96 -4.23
CA PHE A 168 -0.54 12.80 -4.90
C PHE A 168 -0.85 12.75 -6.40
N GLY A 169 -1.62 13.67 -6.99
CA GLY A 169 -2.02 13.60 -8.40
C GLY A 169 -0.84 13.48 -9.37
N TRP A 170 0.27 14.15 -9.09
CA TRP A 170 1.51 14.05 -9.88
C TRP A 170 2.07 12.62 -9.92
N LEU A 171 1.90 11.85 -8.84
CA LEU A 171 2.36 10.47 -8.70
C LEU A 171 1.31 9.49 -9.26
N LEU A 172 0.04 9.75 -8.99
CA LEU A 172 -1.09 8.91 -9.41
C LEU A 172 -1.39 8.99 -10.91
N ASN A 173 -0.93 10.02 -11.61
CA ASN A 173 -1.01 10.08 -13.08
C ASN A 173 -0.22 8.97 -13.77
N TRP A 174 0.72 8.34 -13.06
CA TRP A 174 1.51 7.20 -13.55
C TRP A 174 0.88 5.85 -13.20
N TRP A 175 -0.21 5.81 -12.40
CA TRP A 175 -0.82 4.59 -11.82
C TRP A 175 -2.15 4.20 -12.47
#